data_AF-A0A1Q3M3X6-F1
#
_entry.id   AF-A0A1Q3M3X6-F1
#
_cell.length_a   1.000
_cell.length_b   1.000
_cell.length_c   1.000
_cell.angle_alpha   90.00
_cell.angle_beta   90.00
_cell.angle_gamma   90.00
#
_symmetry.space_group_name_H-M   'P 1'
#
loop_
_entity.id
_entity.type
_entity.pdbx_description
1 polymer ?
#
loop_
_entity_poly.entity_id
_entity_poly.type
_entity_poly.pdbx_seq_one_letter_code
_entity_poly.pdbx_strand_id
1 'polypeptide(L)'
;MLFNTVRNQLKKAGYIITLSCFCSTFAYAEAIDCSSNDLNAKKICTKQYQEQRLKLNAKFLTAYLVTDAPLQLLHDTQSVWLNQVQQCKTKNCYQQQFDARLDDLNFYTSMNQTLTQHYLKYEQGKLASQPVHLQIHQLDKDKLKIEGTAYRNPNNRLETQTLSLLAYSTPEQRNQIIDNEKK
;
A
#
# COMPACT_ATOMS: atom_id res chain seq x y z
N MET A 1 8.78 -12.48 55.05
CA MET A 1 8.88 -13.33 53.84
C MET A 1 8.12 -12.77 52.62
N LEU A 2 7.04 -11.98 52.79
CA LEU A 2 6.31 -11.37 51.65
C LEU A 2 7.14 -10.46 50.74
N PHE A 3 8.05 -9.65 51.30
CA PHE A 3 8.80 -8.64 50.54
C PHE A 3 9.73 -9.25 49.46
N ASN A 4 10.34 -10.40 49.75
CA ASN A 4 11.21 -11.07 48.78
C ASN A 4 10.41 -11.71 47.64
N THR A 5 9.22 -12.24 47.93
CA THR A 5 8.32 -12.82 46.92
C THR A 5 7.80 -11.75 45.97
N VAL A 6 7.34 -10.61 46.49
CA VAL A 6 6.86 -9.47 45.68
C VAL A 6 7.98 -8.90 44.81
N ARG A 7 9.20 -8.75 45.35
CA ARG A 7 10.37 -8.29 44.60
C ARG A 7 10.77 -9.26 43.47
N ASN A 8 10.64 -10.57 43.69
CA ASN A 8 10.98 -11.56 42.66
C ASN A 8 9.93 -11.62 41.55
N GLN A 9 8.64 -11.42 41.88
CA GLN A 9 7.56 -11.31 40.89
C GLN A 9 7.68 -10.02 40.06
N LEU A 10 8.07 -8.90 40.68
CA LEU A 10 8.36 -7.64 39.98
C LEU A 10 9.53 -7.76 38.99
N LYS A 11 10.59 -8.49 39.37
CA LYS A 11 11.71 -8.78 38.46
C LYS A 11 11.25 -9.63 37.27
N LYS A 12 10.47 -10.68 37.51
CA LYS A 12 9.92 -11.55 36.45
C LYS A 12 8.98 -10.81 35.51
N ALA A 13 8.08 -9.97 36.04
CA ALA A 13 7.21 -9.12 35.24
C ALA A 13 8.02 -8.11 34.40
N GLY A 14 9.07 -7.52 34.98
CA GLY A 14 9.99 -6.63 34.26
C GLY A 14 10.68 -7.32 33.07
N TYR A 15 11.14 -8.56 33.25
CA TYR A 15 11.73 -9.34 32.16
C TYR A 15 10.74 -9.69 31.04
N ILE A 16 9.47 -9.96 31.37
CA ILE A 16 8.44 -10.26 30.36
C ILE A 16 8.10 -9.00 29.55
N ILE A 17 7.98 -7.85 30.22
CA ILE A 17 7.65 -6.58 29.55
C ILE A 17 8.79 -6.14 28.63
N THR A 18 10.05 -6.24 29.06
CA THR A 18 11.19 -5.88 28.21
C THR A 18 11.31 -6.81 27.00
N LEU A 19 11.11 -8.12 27.17
CA LEU A 19 11.15 -9.08 26.06
C LEU A 19 10.02 -8.83 25.05
N SER A 20 8.82 -8.45 25.52
CA SER A 20 7.69 -8.12 24.62
C SER A 20 7.91 -6.85 23.79
N CYS A 21 8.63 -5.86 24.34
CA CYS A 21 8.90 -4.59 23.66
C CYS A 21 9.95 -4.71 22.54
N PHE A 22 10.88 -5.68 22.66
CA PHE A 22 11.89 -5.96 21.63
C PHE A 22 11.33 -6.72 20.41
N CYS A 23 10.16 -7.36 20.53
CA CYS A 23 9.52 -8.10 19.42
C CYS A 23 8.44 -7.30 18.70
N SER A 24 8.09 -6.09 19.17
CA SER A 24 7.17 -5.20 18.47
C SER A 24 7.87 -4.52 17.30
N THR A 25 7.47 -4.89 16.07
CA THR A 25 7.78 -4.11 14.88
C THR A 25 6.97 -2.82 14.94
N PHE A 26 7.61 -1.69 15.20
CA PHE A 26 6.95 -0.40 15.06
C PHE A 26 6.72 -0.10 13.58
N ALA A 27 5.45 -0.02 13.17
CA ALA A 27 5.10 0.61 11.91
C ALA A 27 5.12 2.13 12.11
N TYR A 28 5.78 2.86 11.22
CA TYR A 28 5.81 4.32 11.21
C TYR A 28 5.55 4.81 9.81
N ALA A 29 4.74 5.86 9.67
CA ALA A 29 4.60 6.56 8.39
C ALA A 29 5.92 7.27 8.04
N GLU A 30 6.73 6.65 7.18
CA GLU A 30 7.98 7.25 6.73
C GLU A 30 7.72 8.19 5.55
N ALA A 31 8.17 9.44 5.68
CA ALA A 31 8.17 10.39 4.58
C ALA A 31 9.16 9.95 3.49
N ILE A 32 8.97 10.41 2.24
CA ILE A 32 9.95 10.18 1.18
C ILE A 32 11.31 10.72 1.63
N ASP A 33 12.25 9.80 1.91
CA ASP A 33 13.60 10.14 2.32
C ASP A 33 14.43 10.63 1.13
N CYS A 34 14.86 11.88 1.20
CA CYS A 34 15.75 12.51 0.23
C CYS A 34 17.14 12.80 0.80
N SER A 35 17.44 12.30 1.99
CA SER A 35 18.76 12.41 2.63
C SER A 35 19.74 11.34 2.13
N SER A 36 19.22 10.20 1.65
CA SER A 36 20.03 9.14 1.08
C SER A 36 20.54 9.49 -0.33
N ASN A 37 21.77 9.06 -0.63
CA ASN A 37 22.45 9.32 -1.92
C ASN A 37 21.98 8.37 -3.05
N ASP A 38 20.89 7.62 -2.85
CA ASP A 38 20.38 6.67 -3.84
C ASP A 38 20.07 7.41 -5.15
N LEU A 39 20.78 7.04 -6.21
CA LEU A 39 20.69 7.63 -7.54
C LEU A 39 19.26 7.65 -8.08
N ASN A 40 18.43 6.68 -7.68
CA ASN A 40 17.08 6.53 -8.19
C ASN A 40 16.08 7.51 -7.54
N ALA A 41 16.23 7.84 -6.25
CA ALA A 41 15.42 8.85 -5.57
C ALA A 41 15.74 10.29 -6.01
N LYS A 42 16.92 10.53 -6.62
CA LYS A 42 17.43 11.89 -6.92
C LYS A 42 16.50 12.76 -7.73
N LYS A 43 15.74 12.20 -8.69
CA LYS A 43 14.86 13.01 -9.56
C LYS A 43 13.67 13.58 -8.81
N ILE A 44 12.94 12.77 -8.06
CA ILE A 44 11.81 13.24 -7.25
C ILE A 44 12.28 14.11 -6.07
N CYS A 45 13.52 13.93 -5.61
CA CYS A 45 14.12 14.74 -4.55
C CYS A 45 14.61 16.12 -4.99
N THR A 46 14.56 16.45 -6.28
CA THR A 46 14.87 17.80 -6.76
C THR A 46 13.86 18.84 -6.26
N LYS A 47 14.24 20.13 -6.31
CA LYS A 47 13.36 21.26 -5.96
C LYS A 47 12.08 21.29 -6.80
N GLN A 48 12.13 20.79 -8.04
CA GLN A 48 10.99 20.79 -8.96
C GLN A 48 9.78 20.05 -8.40
N TYR A 49 10.00 18.99 -7.63
CA TYR A 49 8.92 18.14 -7.10
C TYR A 49 8.73 18.29 -5.58
N GLN A 50 9.33 19.31 -4.96
CA GLN A 50 9.28 19.50 -3.51
C GLN A 50 7.84 19.66 -3.00
N GLU A 51 7.03 20.47 -3.67
CA GLU A 51 5.64 20.70 -3.28
C GLU A 51 4.81 19.42 -3.39
N GLN A 52 4.94 18.69 -4.50
CA GLN A 52 4.27 17.40 -4.72
C GLN A 52 4.68 16.38 -3.67
N ARG A 53 5.97 16.31 -3.31
CA ARG A 53 6.46 15.43 -2.23
C ARG A 53 5.86 15.80 -0.88
N LEU A 54 5.82 17.08 -0.53
CA LEU A 54 5.23 17.54 0.74
C LEU A 54 3.74 17.21 0.81
N LYS A 55 3.01 17.45 -0.28
CA LYS A 55 1.58 17.10 -0.39
C LYS A 55 1.37 15.60 -0.26
N LEU A 56 2.17 14.79 -0.95
CA LEU A 56 2.08 13.33 -0.89
C LEU A 56 2.43 12.79 0.50
N ASN A 57 3.48 13.30 1.13
CA ASN A 57 3.87 12.91 2.50
C ASN A 57 2.76 13.23 3.51
N ALA A 58 2.14 14.41 3.41
CA ALA A 58 1.02 14.78 4.25
C ALA A 58 -0.17 13.85 4.04
N LYS A 59 -0.52 13.54 2.78
CA LYS A 59 -1.60 12.60 2.46
C LYS A 59 -1.31 11.18 2.90
N PHE A 60 -0.06 10.72 2.78
CA PHE A 60 0.37 9.41 3.25
C PHE A 60 0.24 9.31 4.78
N LEU A 61 0.68 10.34 5.50
CA LEU A 61 0.52 10.41 6.95
C LEU A 61 -0.98 10.41 7.34
N THR A 62 -1.81 11.19 6.65
CA THR A 62 -3.26 11.16 6.88
C THR A 62 -3.83 9.76 6.67
N ALA A 63 -3.52 9.12 5.53
CA ALA A 63 -3.95 7.75 5.24
C ALA A 63 -3.52 6.78 6.35
N TYR A 64 -2.25 6.82 6.75
CA TYR A 64 -1.71 5.98 7.82
C TYR A 64 -2.47 6.15 9.15
N LEU A 65 -2.89 7.37 9.48
CA LEU A 65 -3.55 7.67 10.76
C LEU A 65 -5.05 7.33 10.78
N VAL A 66 -5.73 7.37 9.63
CA VAL A 66 -7.20 7.30 9.57
C VAL A 66 -7.74 6.10 8.79
N THR A 67 -6.91 5.43 8.01
CA THR A 67 -7.35 4.28 7.21
C THR A 67 -7.73 3.10 8.09
N ASP A 68 -8.74 2.36 7.66
CA ASP A 68 -9.13 1.06 8.18
C ASP A 68 -8.53 -0.11 7.37
N ALA A 69 -7.70 0.17 6.35
CA ALA A 69 -6.89 -0.84 5.67
C ALA A 69 -5.71 -1.33 6.52
N PRO A 70 -5.17 -2.54 6.26
CA PRO A 70 -3.95 -3.00 6.90
C PRO A 70 -2.77 -2.04 6.64
N LEU A 71 -2.10 -1.57 7.70
CA LEU A 71 -0.98 -0.61 7.56
C LEU A 71 0.17 -1.15 6.70
N GLN A 72 0.42 -2.46 6.76
CA GLN A 72 1.42 -3.11 5.90
C GLN A 72 1.12 -2.89 4.41
N LEU A 73 -0.15 -2.94 4.01
CA LEU A 73 -0.55 -2.67 2.62
C LEU A 73 -0.17 -1.26 2.19
N LEU A 74 -0.37 -0.27 3.08
CA LEU A 74 -0.03 1.12 2.78
C LEU A 74 1.48 1.30 2.55
N HIS A 75 2.30 0.60 3.36
CA HIS A 75 3.76 0.56 3.19
C HIS A 75 4.21 -0.18 1.93
N ASP A 76 3.63 -1.36 1.67
CA ASP A 76 3.97 -2.17 0.50
C ASP A 76 3.66 -1.41 -0.78
N THR A 77 2.46 -0.82 -0.88
CA THR A 77 2.06 -0.02 -2.05
C THR A 77 2.90 1.25 -2.20
N GLN A 78 3.37 1.85 -1.10
CA GLN A 78 4.31 2.97 -1.14
C GLN A 78 5.66 2.54 -1.73
N SER A 79 6.19 1.39 -1.30
CA SER A 79 7.43 0.84 -1.83
C SER A 79 7.32 0.54 -3.32
N VAL A 80 6.21 -0.08 -3.73
CA VAL A 80 5.93 -0.37 -5.14
C VAL A 80 5.85 0.92 -5.96
N TRP A 81 5.12 1.93 -5.50
CA TRP A 81 5.02 3.21 -6.18
C TRP A 81 6.38 3.93 -6.29
N LEU A 82 7.19 3.91 -5.22
CA LEU A 82 8.54 4.46 -5.24
C LEU A 82 9.40 3.80 -6.33
N ASN A 83 9.34 2.47 -6.45
CA ASN A 83 10.05 1.76 -7.50
C ASN A 83 9.54 2.10 -8.91
N GLN A 84 8.25 2.39 -9.05
CA GLN A 84 7.69 2.83 -10.33
C GLN A 84 8.10 4.25 -10.69
N VAL A 85 7.90 5.23 -9.82
CA VAL A 85 8.13 6.65 -10.14
C VAL A 85 9.60 6.91 -10.54
N GLN A 86 10.54 6.13 -10.00
CA GLN A 86 11.95 6.17 -10.39
C GLN A 86 12.20 5.80 -11.86
N GLN A 87 11.33 5.01 -12.47
CA GLN A 87 11.44 4.60 -13.88
C GLN A 87 10.91 5.68 -14.84
N CYS A 88 10.31 6.77 -14.35
CA CYS A 88 9.79 7.83 -15.21
C CYS A 88 10.91 8.58 -15.96
N LYS A 89 10.71 8.76 -17.27
CA LYS A 89 11.66 9.46 -18.14
C LYS A 89 11.31 10.92 -18.41
N THR A 90 10.02 11.27 -18.33
CA THR A 90 9.51 12.59 -18.70
C THR A 90 8.85 13.30 -17.52
N LYS A 91 8.79 14.63 -17.55
CA LYS A 91 8.09 15.43 -16.53
C LYS A 91 6.62 15.01 -16.38
N ASN A 92 5.96 14.72 -17.51
CA ASN A 92 4.56 14.29 -17.52
C ASN A 92 4.37 12.95 -16.81
N CYS A 93 5.28 11.98 -17.01
CA CYS A 93 5.25 10.71 -16.27
C CYS A 93 5.30 10.93 -14.76
N TYR A 94 6.25 11.75 -14.28
CA TYR A 94 6.33 12.07 -12.85
C TYR A 94 5.05 12.71 -12.32
N GLN A 95 4.48 13.67 -13.05
CA GLN A 95 3.22 14.32 -12.69
C GLN A 95 2.10 13.29 -12.55
N GLN A 96 1.92 12.45 -13.57
CA GLN A 96 0.90 11.39 -13.57
C GLN A 96 1.08 10.41 -12.41
N GLN A 97 2.32 10.02 -12.09
CA GLN A 97 2.60 9.13 -10.97
C GLN A 97 2.30 9.78 -9.61
N PHE A 98 2.58 11.07 -9.44
CA PHE A 98 2.18 11.80 -8.23
C PHE A 98 0.66 11.90 -8.11
N ASP A 99 -0.03 12.25 -9.18
CA ASP A 99 -1.49 12.39 -9.19
C ASP A 99 -2.16 11.03 -8.91
N ALA A 100 -1.75 9.96 -9.59
CA ALA A 100 -2.26 8.61 -9.36
C ALA A 100 -2.06 8.15 -7.91
N ARG A 101 -0.90 8.43 -7.30
CA ARG A 101 -0.66 8.06 -5.90
C ARG A 101 -1.46 8.91 -4.92
N LEU A 102 -1.70 10.18 -5.22
CA LEU A 102 -2.58 11.01 -4.39
C LEU A 102 -4.01 10.48 -4.42
N ASP A 103 -4.51 10.03 -5.58
CA ASP A 103 -5.83 9.43 -5.71
C ASP A 103 -5.95 8.09 -4.97
N ASP A 104 -4.93 7.23 -5.09
CA ASP A 104 -4.83 5.98 -4.33
C ASP A 104 -4.82 6.23 -2.81
N LEU A 105 -4.07 7.22 -2.33
CA LEU A 105 -4.10 7.61 -0.91
C LEU A 105 -5.45 8.19 -0.48
N ASN A 106 -6.13 8.95 -1.35
CA ASN A 106 -7.48 9.42 -1.07
C ASN A 106 -8.46 8.24 -0.94
N PHE A 107 -8.31 7.18 -1.74
CA PHE A 107 -9.12 5.97 -1.64
C PHE A 107 -9.00 5.33 -0.25
N TYR A 108 -7.77 5.16 0.27
CA TYR A 108 -7.55 4.63 1.63
C TYR A 108 -8.12 5.50 2.76
N THR A 109 -8.32 6.80 2.52
CA THR A 109 -8.87 7.74 3.52
C THR A 109 -10.38 7.94 3.45
N SER A 110 -10.99 7.72 2.28
CA SER A 110 -12.37 8.13 2.01
C SER A 110 -13.35 6.97 1.87
N MET A 111 -12.84 5.78 1.55
CA MET A 111 -13.63 4.57 1.43
C MET A 111 -13.36 3.63 2.59
N ASN A 112 -14.43 2.97 3.05
CA ASN A 112 -14.37 1.92 4.05
C ASN A 112 -13.64 0.70 3.47
N GLN A 113 -12.40 0.48 3.92
CA GLN A 113 -11.55 -0.60 3.45
C GLN A 113 -11.91 -1.95 4.09
N THR A 114 -12.73 -1.98 5.16
CA THR A 114 -13.20 -3.28 5.70
C THR A 114 -14.03 -4.08 4.69
N LEU A 115 -14.62 -3.41 3.70
CA LEU A 115 -15.34 -4.05 2.59
C LEU A 115 -14.43 -4.37 1.39
N THR A 116 -13.13 -4.12 1.49
CA THR A 116 -12.16 -4.38 0.42
C THR A 116 -11.12 -5.39 0.87
N GLN A 117 -10.97 -6.48 0.11
CA GLN A 117 -9.87 -7.41 0.29
C GLN A 117 -8.73 -7.04 -0.66
N HIS A 118 -7.51 -7.01 -0.15
CA HIS A 118 -6.32 -6.62 -0.90
C HIS A 118 -5.35 -7.79 -1.04
N TYR A 119 -4.90 -8.05 -2.26
CA TYR A 119 -3.92 -9.07 -2.56
C TYR A 119 -2.77 -8.47 -3.36
N LEU A 120 -1.57 -8.54 -2.81
CA LEU A 120 -0.34 -8.18 -3.50
C LEU A 120 0.40 -9.44 -3.93
N LYS A 121 0.96 -9.42 -5.14
CA LYS A 121 1.79 -10.53 -5.62
C LYS A 121 3.15 -10.54 -4.92
N TYR A 122 3.47 -11.65 -4.28
CA TYR A 122 4.77 -11.92 -3.65
C TYR A 122 5.49 -13.07 -4.35
N GLU A 123 6.82 -12.97 -4.45
CA GLU A 123 7.73 -14.00 -4.95
C GLU A 123 8.85 -14.18 -3.92
N GLN A 124 9.05 -15.41 -3.42
CA GLN A 124 10.10 -15.73 -2.44
C GLN A 124 10.07 -14.85 -1.17
N GLY A 125 8.88 -14.50 -0.68
CA GLY A 125 8.71 -13.70 0.53
C GLY A 125 8.98 -12.19 0.35
N LYS A 126 9.16 -11.72 -0.89
CA LYS A 126 9.28 -10.31 -1.24
C LYS A 126 8.21 -9.93 -2.26
N LEU A 127 7.91 -8.64 -2.37
CA LEU A 127 7.04 -8.16 -3.44
C LEU A 127 7.62 -8.58 -4.79
N ALA A 128 6.75 -9.10 -5.66
CA ALA A 128 7.16 -9.58 -6.98
C ALA A 128 7.81 -8.45 -7.80
N SER A 129 8.75 -8.81 -8.68
CA SER A 129 9.43 -7.86 -9.58
C SER A 129 8.46 -7.11 -10.50
N GLN A 130 7.36 -7.78 -10.86
CA GLN A 130 6.19 -7.18 -11.51
C GLN A 130 5.02 -7.29 -10.52
N PRO A 131 4.87 -6.31 -9.61
CA PRO A 131 3.83 -6.38 -8.62
C PRO A 131 2.47 -6.23 -9.29
N VAL A 132 1.50 -6.96 -8.76
CA VAL A 132 0.09 -6.83 -9.12
C VAL A 132 -0.67 -6.67 -7.82
N HIS A 133 -1.53 -5.66 -7.76
CA HIS A 133 -2.46 -5.43 -6.67
C HIS A 133 -3.85 -5.74 -7.14
N LEU A 134 -4.49 -6.74 -6.52
CA LEU A 134 -5.90 -7.02 -6.71
C LEU A 134 -6.68 -6.46 -5.52
N GLN A 135 -7.75 -5.76 -5.82
CA GLN A 135 -8.70 -5.23 -4.86
C GLN A 135 -10.06 -5.87 -5.16
N ILE A 136 -10.62 -6.57 -4.17
CA ILE A 136 -11.95 -7.16 -4.25
C ILE A 136 -12.86 -6.36 -3.33
N HIS A 137 -13.68 -5.50 -3.91
CA HIS A 137 -14.64 -4.68 -3.18
C HIS A 137 -15.96 -5.40 -3.08
N GLN A 138 -16.48 -5.53 -1.86
CA GLN A 138 -17.86 -5.91 -1.63
C GLN A 138 -18.75 -4.68 -1.73
N LEU A 139 -19.56 -4.62 -2.79
CA LEU A 139 -20.50 -3.52 -3.01
C LEU A 139 -21.83 -3.76 -2.27
N ASP A 140 -22.27 -5.02 -2.21
CA ASP A 140 -23.46 -5.48 -1.49
C ASP A 140 -23.34 -6.99 -1.20
N LYS A 141 -24.36 -7.63 -0.61
CA LYS A 141 -24.38 -9.07 -0.30
C LYS A 141 -24.05 -9.96 -1.50
N ASP A 142 -24.53 -9.58 -2.68
CA ASP A 142 -24.42 -10.36 -3.92
C ASP A 142 -23.65 -9.63 -5.03
N LYS A 143 -22.91 -8.55 -4.70
CA LYS A 143 -22.19 -7.76 -5.71
C LYS A 143 -20.76 -7.53 -5.27
N LEU A 144 -19.83 -7.99 -6.10
CA LEU A 144 -18.40 -7.76 -5.96
C LEU A 144 -17.89 -6.93 -7.13
N LYS A 145 -16.88 -6.11 -6.90
CA LYS A 145 -16.08 -5.46 -7.94
C LYS A 145 -14.63 -5.91 -7.76
N ILE A 146 -13.97 -6.33 -8.83
CA ILE A 146 -12.57 -6.75 -8.79
C ILE A 146 -11.75 -5.75 -9.62
N GLU A 147 -10.79 -5.10 -9.01
CA GLU A 147 -9.86 -4.22 -9.70
C GLU A 147 -8.45 -4.78 -9.62
N GLY A 148 -7.75 -4.79 -10.75
CA GLY A 148 -6.37 -5.21 -10.84
C GLY A 148 -5.50 -4.08 -11.34
N THR A 149 -4.54 -3.67 -10.52
CA THR A 149 -3.49 -2.73 -10.93
C THR A 149 -2.21 -3.52 -11.14
N ALA A 150 -1.71 -3.53 -12.38
CA ALA A 150 -0.42 -4.10 -12.70
C ALA A 150 0.60 -2.98 -12.73
N TYR A 151 1.59 -3.02 -11.84
CA TYR A 151 2.60 -1.98 -11.75
C TYR A 151 3.65 -2.15 -12.85
N ARG A 152 3.23 -1.91 -14.09
CA ARG A 152 4.05 -1.98 -15.32
C ARG A 152 4.88 -0.71 -15.48
N ASN A 153 5.69 -0.65 -16.54
CA ASN A 153 6.53 0.52 -16.81
C ASN A 153 5.66 1.80 -16.89
N PRO A 154 5.92 2.84 -16.08
CA PRO A 154 5.07 4.03 -16.01
C PRO A 154 5.14 4.90 -17.27
N ASN A 155 6.09 4.62 -18.17
CA ASN A 155 6.18 5.27 -19.48
C ASN A 155 5.28 4.61 -20.55
N ASN A 156 4.59 3.51 -20.22
CA ASN A 156 3.58 2.90 -21.09
C ASN A 156 2.31 3.75 -21.15
N ARG A 157 1.42 3.50 -22.12
CA ARG A 157 0.12 4.17 -22.18
C ARG A 157 -0.74 3.83 -20.96
N LEU A 158 -1.49 4.81 -20.44
CA LEU A 158 -2.24 4.70 -19.18
C LEU A 158 -3.21 3.51 -19.16
N GLU A 159 -3.90 3.27 -20.27
CA GLU A 159 -4.87 2.17 -20.42
C GLU A 159 -4.25 0.76 -20.29
N THR A 160 -2.93 0.65 -20.38
CA THR A 160 -2.22 -0.64 -20.24
C THR A 160 -1.67 -0.88 -18.84
N GLN A 161 -1.80 0.11 -17.95
CA GLN A 161 -1.30 0.07 -16.57
C GLN A 161 -2.35 -0.48 -15.59
N THR A 162 -3.64 -0.29 -15.88
CA THR A 162 -4.75 -0.73 -15.01
C THR A 162 -5.71 -1.63 -15.78
N LEU A 163 -6.11 -2.74 -15.18
CA LEU A 163 -7.14 -3.64 -15.71
C LEU A 163 -8.27 -3.75 -14.69
N SER A 164 -9.38 -3.05 -14.94
CA SER A 164 -10.58 -3.17 -14.12
C SER A 164 -11.45 -4.32 -14.63
N LEU A 165 -11.68 -5.33 -13.80
CA LEU A 165 -12.53 -6.48 -14.12
C LEU A 165 -13.85 -6.36 -13.36
N LEU A 166 -14.86 -5.79 -14.02
CA LEU A 166 -16.20 -5.70 -13.43
C LEU A 166 -17.00 -6.96 -13.76
N ALA A 167 -17.38 -7.72 -12.73
CA ALA A 167 -18.23 -8.90 -12.87
C ALA A 167 -19.35 -8.85 -11.81
N TYR A 168 -20.59 -8.98 -12.25
CA TYR A 168 -21.76 -9.11 -11.37
C TYR A 168 -22.28 -10.54 -11.45
N SER A 169 -22.57 -11.15 -10.31
CA SER A 169 -23.12 -12.51 -10.26
C SER A 169 -24.08 -12.64 -9.09
N THR A 170 -25.22 -13.32 -9.28
CA THR A 170 -26.02 -13.79 -8.14
C THR A 170 -25.44 -15.10 -7.58
N PRO A 171 -25.80 -15.54 -6.35
CA PRO A 171 -25.34 -16.81 -5.79
C PRO A 171 -25.62 -18.01 -6.72
N GLU A 172 -26.73 -17.98 -7.46
CA GLU A 172 -27.11 -19.04 -8.40
C GLU A 172 -26.29 -19.02 -9.71
N GLN A 173 -25.64 -17.89 -10.03
CA GLN A 173 -24.94 -17.66 -11.30
C GLN A 173 -23.42 -17.57 -11.17
N ARG A 174 -22.85 -17.91 -10.00
CA ARG A 174 -21.40 -17.80 -9.70
C ARG A 174 -20.47 -18.40 -10.75
N ASN A 175 -20.94 -19.45 -11.44
CA ASN A 175 -20.20 -20.15 -12.48
C ASN A 175 -20.15 -19.39 -13.83
N GLN A 176 -20.80 -18.23 -13.95
CA GLN A 176 -20.91 -17.43 -15.18
C GLN A 176 -19.94 -16.25 -15.23
N ILE A 177 -19.05 -16.08 -14.25
CA ILE A 177 -17.97 -15.10 -14.32
C ILE A 177 -16.97 -15.58 -15.39
N ILE A 178 -17.10 -15.04 -16.61
CA ILE A 178 -16.21 -15.29 -17.75
C ILE A 178 -15.18 -14.17 -17.90
N ASP A 179 -14.00 -14.57 -18.35
CA ASP A 179 -12.83 -13.73 -18.63
C ASP A 179 -13.14 -12.66 -19.70
N ASN A 180 -12.98 -11.38 -19.34
CA ASN A 180 -13.25 -10.23 -20.23
C ASN A 180 -12.23 -10.08 -21.36
N GLU A 181 -11.11 -10.82 -21.36
CA GLU A 181 -10.10 -10.75 -22.44
C GLU A 181 -10.42 -11.69 -23.63
N LYS A 182 -11.47 -12.50 -23.55
CA LYS A 182 -11.92 -13.36 -24.66
C LYS A 182 -13.25 -12.87 -25.22
N LYS A 183 -13.18 -11.84 -26.06
CA LYS A 183 -14.22 -11.55 -27.07
C LYS A 183 -13.69 -11.84 -28.46
#